data_AF-A0A939HZL4-F1
#
_entry.id   AF-A0A939HZL4-F1
#
_cell.length_a   1.000
_cell.length_b   1.000
_cell.length_c   1.000
_cell.angle_alpha   90.00
_cell.angle_beta   90.00
_cell.angle_gamma   90.00
#
_symmetry.space_group_name_H-M   'P 1'
#
loop_
_entity.id
_entity.type
_entity.pdbx_description
1 polymer ?
#
loop_
_entity_poly.entity_id
_entity_poly.type
_entity_poly.pdbx_seq_one_letter_code
_entity_poly.pdbx_strand_id
1 'polypeptide(L)'
;MLGGAESYDIRFFENRTIGINKKAQEAIAEVVRALHILKKPLLILKGDFIGSANNECIHNKDVVHIGNEKAVYNRWLMKTVNVKSLDAHKTHMRNGEIRIVDG
;
A
#
# COMPACT_ATOMS: atom_id res chain seq x y z
N MET A 1 -2.95 19.24 3.99
CA MET A 1 -2.23 18.17 4.71
C MET A 1 -2.02 17.01 3.75
N LEU A 2 -0.80 16.69 3.34
CA LEU A 2 -0.51 15.50 2.52
C LEU A 2 -0.32 14.28 3.43
N GLY A 3 -1.40 13.87 4.13
CA GLY A 3 -1.51 12.57 4.81
C GLY A 3 -1.49 12.58 6.35
N GLY A 4 -2.23 11.61 6.90
CA GLY A 4 -2.44 11.36 8.33
C GLY A 4 -3.80 11.85 8.81
N ALA A 5 -4.82 10.98 8.86
CA ALA A 5 -6.06 11.25 9.59
C ALA A 5 -5.83 11.13 11.10
N GLU A 6 -4.99 10.17 11.50
CA GLU A 6 -4.69 9.86 12.89
C GLU A 6 -3.17 9.90 13.17
N SER A 7 -2.81 9.98 14.46
CA SER A 7 -1.41 10.07 14.90
C SER A 7 -0.58 8.80 14.65
N TYR A 8 -1.23 7.70 14.29
CA TYR A 8 -0.61 6.41 14.01
C TYR A 8 -0.57 6.08 12.51
N ASP A 9 -1.11 6.94 11.65
CA ASP A 9 -1.13 6.70 10.20
C ASP A 9 0.29 6.64 9.64
N ILE A 10 0.54 5.67 8.76
CA ILE A 10 1.81 5.55 8.05
C ILE A 10 1.62 5.66 6.54
N ARG A 11 2.49 6.45 5.89
CA ARG A 11 2.64 6.49 4.43
C ARG A 11 4.08 6.19 4.08
N PHE A 12 4.30 4.98 3.60
CA PHE A 12 5.65 4.48 3.35
C PHE A 12 5.68 3.67 2.06
N PHE A 13 6.71 3.89 1.26
CA PHE A 13 7.00 3.12 0.06
C PHE A 13 8.45 2.68 0.11
N GLU A 14 8.67 1.39 0.31
CA GLU A 14 10.02 0.82 0.29
C GLU A 14 10.71 1.17 -1.05
N ASN A 15 11.97 1.58 -0.99
CA ASN A 15 12.79 2.05 -2.11
C ASN A 15 12.35 3.39 -2.76
N ARG A 16 11.26 4.02 -2.32
CA ARG A 16 10.82 5.35 -2.82
C ARG A 16 10.80 6.43 -1.73
N THR A 17 10.50 6.05 -0.49
CA THR A 17 10.61 6.96 0.65
C THR A 17 12.08 7.06 1.06
N ILE A 18 12.66 8.26 0.94
CA ILE A 18 14.06 8.53 1.26
C ILE A 18 14.17 9.56 2.39
N GLY A 19 15.24 9.47 3.18
CA GLY A 19 15.53 10.45 4.20
C GLY A 19 16.08 11.73 3.59
N ILE A 20 15.50 12.88 3.96
CA ILE A 20 16.00 14.20 3.54
C ILE A 20 17.30 14.63 4.24
N ASN A 21 17.71 13.88 5.27
CA ASN A 21 18.95 14.07 6.01
C ASN A 21 19.36 12.73 6.66
N LYS A 22 20.55 12.70 7.28
CA LYS A 22 21.12 11.49 7.90
C LYS A 22 20.18 10.84 8.92
N LYS A 23 19.65 11.63 9.86
CA LYS A 23 18.74 11.13 10.90
C LYS A 23 17.45 10.54 10.29
N ALA A 24 16.90 11.19 9.27
CA ALA A 24 15.73 10.68 8.57
C ALA A 24 16.07 9.38 7.82
N GLN A 25 17.23 9.29 7.19
CA GLN A 25 17.65 8.08 6.48
C GLN A 25 17.86 6.89 7.43
N GLU A 26 18.41 7.14 8.62
CA GLU A 26 18.52 6.14 9.70
C GLU A 26 17.13 5.68 10.16
N ALA A 27 16.17 6.59 10.32
CA ALA A 27 14.79 6.24 10.67
C ALA A 27 14.11 5.40 9.57
N ILE A 28 14.33 5.74 8.29
CA ILE A 28 13.83 4.94 7.16
C ILE A 28 14.43 3.53 7.18
N ALA A 29 15.75 3.40 7.43
CA ALA A 29 16.39 2.09 7.52
C ALA A 29 15.79 1.25 8.66
N GLU A 30 15.50 1.86 9.80
CA GLU A 30 14.86 1.17 10.93
C GLU A 30 13.43 0.73 10.62
N VAL A 31 12.64 1.56 9.91
CA VAL A 31 11.30 1.18 9.44
C VAL A 31 11.38 -0.02 8.50
N VAL A 32 12.29 -0.01 7.51
CA VAL A 32 12.49 -1.15 6.60
C VAL A 32 12.85 -2.40 7.41
N ARG A 33 13.83 -2.31 8.31
CA ARG A 33 14.23 -3.43 9.18
C ARG A 33 13.05 -4.00 9.96
N ALA A 34 12.25 -3.14 10.59
CA ALA A 34 11.07 -3.55 11.34
C ALA A 34 10.03 -4.23 10.45
N LEU A 35 9.74 -3.68 9.26
CA LEU A 35 8.82 -4.29 8.30
C LEU A 35 9.27 -5.68 7.87
N HIS A 36 10.56 -5.89 7.61
CA HIS A 36 11.08 -7.20 7.24
C HIS A 36 11.05 -8.23 8.37
N ILE A 37 11.16 -7.79 9.63
CA ILE A 37 11.02 -8.67 10.80
C ILE A 37 9.55 -9.05 11.03
N LEU A 38 8.63 -8.09 10.85
CA LEU A 38 7.23 -8.24 11.22
C LEU A 38 6.32 -8.72 10.08
N LYS A 39 6.76 -8.64 8.82
CA LYS A 39 5.95 -9.04 7.67
C LYS A 39 5.49 -10.49 7.80
N LYS A 40 4.24 -10.73 7.43
CA LYS A 40 3.65 -12.07 7.38
C LYS A 40 3.35 -12.43 5.93
N PRO A 41 3.98 -13.47 5.36
CA PRO A 41 3.65 -13.92 4.03
C PRO A 41 2.25 -14.54 4.01
N LEU A 42 1.45 -14.18 3.01
CA LEU A 42 0.12 -14.72 2.79
C LEU A 42 0.00 -15.23 1.35
N LEU A 43 -0.35 -16.51 1.20
CA LEU A 43 -0.72 -17.08 -0.09
C LEU A 43 -2.21 -16.83 -0.32
N ILE A 44 -2.54 -15.99 -1.30
CA ILE A 44 -3.93 -15.71 -1.69
C ILE A 44 -4.37 -16.76 -2.72
N LEU A 45 -5.40 -17.52 -2.37
CA LEU A 45 -6.03 -18.54 -3.20
C LEU A 45 -7.30 -18.00 -3.88
N LYS A 46 -7.85 -18.79 -4.81
CA LYS A 46 -9.10 -18.46 -5.47
C LYS A 46 -10.24 -18.42 -4.46
N GLY A 47 -10.97 -17.32 -4.42
CA GLY A 47 -12.10 -17.10 -3.51
C GLY A 47 -11.72 -16.34 -2.24
N ASP A 48 -10.43 -16.19 -1.94
CA ASP A 48 -9.98 -15.37 -0.82
C ASP A 48 -10.29 -13.90 -1.08
N PHE A 49 -10.81 -13.23 -0.05
CA PHE A 49 -10.98 -11.78 -0.02
C PHE A 49 -10.07 -11.19 1.04
N ILE A 50 -9.17 -10.29 0.62
CA ILE A 50 -8.23 -9.62 1.52
C ILE A 50 -8.58 -8.14 1.59
N GLY A 51 -8.95 -7.69 2.80
CA GLY A 51 -9.10 -6.27 3.12
C GLY A 51 -7.87 -5.73 3.83
N SER A 52 -7.44 -4.52 3.48
CA SER A 52 -6.37 -3.81 4.17
C SER A 52 -6.77 -2.37 4.48
N ALA A 53 -6.68 -1.97 5.74
CA ALA A 53 -6.76 -0.57 6.12
C ALA A 53 -5.46 0.13 5.69
N ASN A 54 -5.50 0.89 4.59
CA ASN A 54 -4.28 1.43 3.95
C ASN A 54 -3.52 2.45 4.82
N ASN A 55 -4.14 2.98 5.88
CA ASN A 55 -3.50 3.88 6.82
C ASN A 55 -2.71 3.15 7.92
N GLU A 56 -3.03 1.87 8.17
CA GLU A 56 -2.53 1.08 9.29
C GLU A 56 -1.69 -0.14 8.83
N CYS A 57 -1.74 -0.47 7.54
CA CYS A 57 -1.14 -1.66 6.98
C CYS A 57 -0.34 -1.37 5.71
N ILE A 58 0.95 -1.73 5.74
CA ILE A 58 1.80 -1.80 4.55
C ILE A 58 1.70 -3.20 3.96
N HIS A 59 1.32 -3.30 2.68
CA HIS A 59 1.21 -4.57 1.97
C HIS A 59 1.98 -4.53 0.66
N ASN A 60 2.63 -5.65 0.31
CA ASN A 60 3.35 -5.79 -0.95
C ASN A 60 3.36 -7.25 -1.41
N LYS A 61 3.76 -7.48 -2.67
CA LYS A 61 4.12 -8.81 -3.17
C LYS A 61 5.59 -9.05 -2.92
N ASP A 62 5.90 -10.00 -2.05
CA ASP A 62 7.25 -10.50 -1.87
C ASP A 62 7.51 -11.66 -2.85
N VAL A 63 8.64 -11.62 -3.58
CA VAL A 63 9.02 -12.65 -4.55
C VAL A 63 10.37 -13.21 -4.12
N VAL A 64 10.32 -14.30 -3.34
CA VAL A 64 11.53 -15.02 -2.89
C VAL A 64 11.98 -16.03 -3.94
N HIS A 65 11.04 -16.79 -4.50
CA HIS A 65 11.29 -17.83 -5.50
C HIS A 65 10.05 -18.06 -6.37
N ILE A 66 10.24 -18.30 -7.67
CA ILE A 66 9.18 -18.66 -8.61
C ILE A 66 9.30 -20.16 -8.92
N GLY A 67 8.50 -20.99 -8.24
CA GLY A 67 8.49 -22.44 -8.48
C GLY A 67 7.62 -22.87 -9.66
N ASN A 68 6.76 -21.98 -10.18
CA ASN A 68 5.89 -22.25 -11.33
C ASN A 68 5.60 -20.93 -12.08
N GLU A 69 6.38 -20.66 -13.12
CA GLU A 69 6.25 -19.44 -13.92
C GLU A 69 4.87 -19.31 -14.56
N LYS A 70 4.36 -20.40 -15.15
CA LYS A 70 3.05 -20.40 -15.80
C LYS A 70 1.94 -20.02 -14.82
N ALA A 71 1.99 -20.49 -13.59
CA ALA A 71 1.02 -20.12 -12.56
C ALA A 71 1.13 -18.63 -12.18
N VAL A 72 2.33 -18.08 -12.08
CA VAL A 72 2.54 -16.65 -11.79
C VAL A 72 2.01 -15.76 -12.92
N TYR A 73 2.25 -16.13 -14.18
CA TYR A 73 1.73 -15.39 -15.35
C TYR A 73 0.20 -15.38 -15.42
N ASN A 74 -0.45 -16.44 -14.96
CA ASN A 74 -1.91 -16.55 -14.95
C ASN A 74 -2.53 -16.11 -13.61
N ARG A 75 -1.74 -15.60 -12.65
CA ARG A 75 -2.27 -15.13 -11.37
C ARG A 75 -3.09 -13.87 -11.58
N TRP A 76 -4.38 -13.95 -11.27
CA TRP A 76 -5.31 -12.83 -11.40
C TRP A 76 -5.83 -12.38 -10.03
N LEU A 77 -5.72 -11.09 -9.75
CA LEU A 77 -6.29 -10.44 -8.56
C LEU A 77 -7.10 -9.22 -9.00
N MET A 78 -8.23 -8.98 -8.35
CA MET A 78 -8.99 -7.75 -8.50
C MET A 78 -8.74 -6.86 -7.29
N LYS A 79 -8.44 -5.57 -7.52
CA LYS A 79 -8.23 -4.58 -6.47
C LYS A 79 -9.29 -3.50 -6.59
N THR A 80 -9.94 -3.21 -5.49
CA THR A 80 -10.82 -2.06 -5.34
C THR A 80 -10.32 -1.22 -4.18
N VAL A 81 -10.36 0.09 -4.33
CA VAL A 81 -10.08 1.04 -3.24
C VAL A 81 -11.38 1.72 -2.85
N ASN A 82 -11.50 2.05 -1.57
CA ASN A 82 -12.62 2.84 -1.07
C ASN A 82 -12.08 4.00 -0.22
N VAL A 83 -12.97 4.93 0.07
CA VAL A 83 -12.72 6.07 0.96
C VAL A 83 -13.87 6.13 1.95
N LYS A 84 -13.61 6.64 3.16
CA LYS A 84 -14.63 6.77 4.20
C LYS A 84 -15.74 7.76 3.81
N SER A 85 -15.39 8.81 3.06
CA SER A 85 -16.34 9.78 2.53
C SER A 85 -15.85 10.34 1.19
N LEU A 86 -16.75 10.40 0.20
CA LEU A 86 -16.47 11.04 -1.08
C LEU A 86 -16.40 12.57 -0.96
N ASP A 87 -17.08 13.15 0.04
CA ASP A 87 -17.13 14.60 0.24
C ASP A 87 -15.74 15.19 0.48
N ALA A 88 -14.89 14.46 1.21
CA ALA A 88 -13.51 14.85 1.50
C ALA A 88 -12.61 14.88 0.25
N HIS A 89 -13.05 14.30 -0.86
CA HIS A 89 -12.28 14.16 -2.09
C HIS A 89 -12.91 14.88 -3.28
N LYS A 90 -14.04 15.57 -3.12
CA LYS A 90 -14.78 16.25 -4.21
C LYS A 90 -13.90 17.15 -5.07
N THR A 91 -12.98 17.89 -4.45
CA THR A 91 -12.08 18.82 -5.15
C THR A 91 -11.02 18.13 -6.01
N HIS A 92 -10.86 16.82 -5.88
CA HIS A 92 -9.91 16.01 -6.65
C HIS A 92 -10.60 15.14 -7.71
N MET A 93 -11.94 15.11 -7.73
CA MET A 93 -12.67 14.33 -8.72
C MET A 93 -12.55 14.95 -10.10
N ARG A 94 -12.42 14.09 -11.11
CA ARG A 94 -12.50 14.50 -12.51
C ARG A 94 -13.83 15.21 -12.76
N ASN A 95 -13.82 16.26 -13.58
CA ASN A 95 -15.02 17.06 -13.82
C ASN A 95 -16.20 16.18 -14.32
N GLY A 96 -17.33 16.26 -13.64
CA GLY A 96 -18.53 15.45 -13.92
C GLY A 96 -18.51 14.02 -13.34
N GLU A 97 -17.41 13.59 -12.74
CA GLU A 97 -17.26 12.26 -12.16
C GLU A 97 -17.37 12.27 -10.64
N ILE A 98 -17.86 11.17 -10.06
CA ILE A 98 -18.05 11.04 -8.60
C ILE A 98 -17.07 10.03 -7.99
N ARG A 99 -16.47 9.16 -8.81
CA ARG A 99 -15.61 8.04 -8.36
C ARG A 99 -14.30 7.94 -9.16
N ILE A 100 -14.00 8.94 -9.99
CA ILE A 100 -12.77 9.02 -10.77
C ILE A 100 -12.03 10.27 -10.31
N VAL A 101 -10.80 10.09 -9.82
CA VAL A 101 -9.92 11.17 -9.37
C VAL A 101 -8.96 11.53 -10.52
N ASP A 102 -8.76 12.82 -10.77
CA ASP A 102 -7.71 13.29 -11.69
C ASP A 102 -6.35 13.16 -10.99
N GLY A 103 -5.45 12.38 -11.59
CA GLY A 103 -4.12 12.04 -11.06
C GLY A 103 -3.02 13.02 -11.44
#